data_AF-A0A090SSS1-F1
#
_entry.id   AF-A0A090SSS1-F1
#
_cell.length_a   1.000
_cell.length_b   1.000
_cell.length_c   1.000
_cell.angle_alpha   90.00
_cell.angle_beta   90.00
_cell.angle_gamma   90.00
#
_symmetry.space_group_name_H-M   'P 1'
#
loop_
_entity.id
_entity.type
_entity.pdbx_description
1 polymer ?
#
loop_
_entity_poly.entity_id
_entity_poly.type
_entity_poly.pdbx_seq_one_letter_code
_entity_poly.pdbx_strand_id
1 'polypeptide(L)' 'MTIHKSQGSEFAHTFMILPADFSPLLTKELIYTGITRAKSRFTLVADGKVVGKGIRHKTLRHSGLALRLG' A
#
# COMPACT_ATOMS: atom_id res chain seq x y z
N MET A 1 9.33 9.61 3.60
CA MET A 1 7.89 9.97 3.53
C MET A 1 7.06 8.70 3.71
N THR A 2 5.97 8.73 4.49
CA THR A 2 5.05 7.58 4.55
C THR A 2 4.11 7.59 3.35
N ILE A 3 3.59 6.42 2.96
CA ILE A 3 2.64 6.32 1.85
C ILE A 3 1.42 7.24 2.09
N HIS A 4 0.93 7.32 3.32
CA HIS A 4 -0.15 8.24 3.71
C HIS A 4 0.18 9.71 3.41
N LYS A 5 1.40 10.17 3.73
CA LYS A 5 1.82 11.56 3.45
C LYS A 5 2.09 11.83 1.97
N SER A 6 2.18 10.80 1.13
CA SER A 6 2.39 10.92 -0.32
C SER A 6 1.08 10.97 -1.13
N GLN A 7 -0.08 10.83 -0.48
CA GLN A 7 -1.37 10.86 -1.16
C GLN A 7 -1.57 12.20 -1.88
N GLY A 8 -1.99 12.13 -3.15
CA GLY A 8 -2.13 13.29 -4.04
C GLY A 8 -0.83 13.79 -4.69
N SER A 9 0.33 13.24 -4.30
CA SER A 9 1.63 13.54 -4.94
C SER A 9 2.09 12.41 -5.86
N GLU A 10 2.92 12.73 -6.86
CA GLU A 10 3.52 11.77 -7.78
C GLU A 10 4.96 12.18 -8.14
N PHE A 11 5.83 11.21 -8.38
CA PHE A 11 7.27 11.40 -8.58
C PHE A 11 7.76 10.64 -9.81
N ALA A 12 8.78 11.15 -10.51
CA ALA A 12 9.34 10.48 -11.69
C ALA A 12 9.85 9.07 -11.37
N HIS A 13 10.59 8.92 -10.27
CA HIS A 13 11.07 7.63 -9.75
C HIS A 13 10.78 7.51 -8.26
N THR A 14 10.03 6.48 -7.87
CA THR A 14 9.70 6.18 -6.47
C THR A 14 10.38 4.91 -5.99
N PHE A 15 11.02 4.99 -4.83
CA PHE A 15 11.45 3.83 -4.06
C PHE A 15 10.43 3.55 -2.95
N MET A 16 9.91 2.32 -2.91
CA MET A 16 9.04 1.85 -1.83
C MET A 16 9.79 0.80 -1.02
N ILE A 17 9.94 1.06 0.28
CA ILE A 17 10.64 0.18 1.21
C ILE A 17 9.58 -0.42 2.13
N LEU A 18 9.53 -1.75 2.21
CA LEU A 18 8.67 -2.46 3.14
C LEU A 18 9.45 -2.88 4.38
N PRO A 19 8.79 -3.04 5.54
CA PRO A 19 9.42 -3.60 6.72
C PRO A 19 9.95 -5.02 6.45
N ALA A 20 10.99 -5.41 7.18
CA ALA A 20 11.58 -6.76 7.10
C ALA A 20 10.58 -7.85 7.50
N ASP A 21 9.71 -7.54 8.47
CA ASP A 21 8.64 -8.41 8.92
C ASP A 21 7.26 -7.86 8.55
N PHE A 22 6.29 -8.76 8.47
CA PHE A 22 4.91 -8.37 8.20
C PHE A 22 4.33 -7.51 9.33
N SER A 23 3.66 -6.42 8.95
CA SER A 23 2.88 -5.57 9.84
C SER A 23 1.42 -5.53 9.36
N PRO A 24 0.41 -5.55 10.25
CA PRO A 24 -1.00 -5.39 9.87
C PRO A 24 -1.30 -4.09 9.11
N LEU A 25 -0.45 -3.07 9.23
CA LEU A 25 -0.56 -1.83 8.47
C LEU A 25 -0.29 -2.06 6.97
N LEU A 26 0.43 -3.12 6.61
CA LEU A 26 0.73 -3.47 5.23
C LEU A 26 -0.47 -4.16 4.57
N THR A 27 -1.32 -3.35 3.94
CA THR A 27 -2.47 -3.82 3.15
C THR A 27 -2.21 -3.75 1.65
N LYS A 28 -3.03 -4.46 0.87
CA LYS A 28 -3.05 -4.39 -0.58
C LYS A 28 -3.26 -2.95 -1.06
N GLU A 29 -4.16 -2.21 -0.43
CA GLU A 29 -4.47 -0.82 -0.78
C GLU A 29 -3.27 0.10 -0.51
N LEU A 30 -2.53 -0.13 0.58
CA LEU A 30 -1.33 0.63 0.90
C LEU A 30 -0.21 0.39 -0.13
N ILE A 31 0.04 -0.88 -0.49
CA ILE A 31 1.01 -1.26 -1.53
C ILE A 31 0.62 -0.63 -2.87
N TYR A 32 -0.65 -0.77 -3.28
CA TYR A 32 -1.17 -0.18 -4.51
C TYR A 32 -0.98 1.34 -4.55
N THR A 33 -1.31 2.02 -3.46
CA THR A 33 -1.14 3.47 -3.35
C THR A 33 0.33 3.86 -3.51
N GLY A 34 1.26 3.13 -2.86
CA GLY A 34 2.69 3.35 -2.99
C GLY A 34 3.21 3.17 -4.42
N ILE A 35 2.75 2.12 -5.13
CA ILE A 35 3.12 1.87 -6.54
C ILE A 35 2.66 3.03 -7.43
N THR A 36 1.41 3.48 -7.28
CA THR A 36 0.85 4.57 -8.10
C THR A 36 1.45 5.95 -7.80
N ARG A 37 2.37 6.09 -6.83
CA ARG A 37 3.13 7.34 -6.66
C ARG A 37 4.23 7.51 -7.71
N ALA A 38 4.63 6.45 -8.42
CA ALA A 38 5.63 6.51 -9.49
C ALA A 38 5.00 6.88 -10.84
N LYS A 39 5.53 7.90 -11.52
CA LYS A 39 5.14 8.29 -12.88
C LYS A 39 5.85 7.49 -13.96
N SER A 40 7.15 7.23 -13.77
CA SER A 40 8.00 6.68 -14.84
C SER A 40 8.79 5.45 -14.40
N ARG A 41 9.28 5.43 -13.15
CA ARG A 41 10.06 4.31 -12.62
C ARG A 41 9.70 3.98 -11.19
N PHE A 42 9.67 2.70 -10.87
CA PHE A 42 9.39 2.20 -9.54
C PHE A 42 10.48 1.22 -9.11
N THR A 43 10.87 1.27 -7.84
CA THR A 43 11.78 0.31 -7.24
C THR A 43 11.25 -0.12 -5.89
N LEU A 44 11.15 -1.43 -5.69
CA LEU A 44 10.68 -2.05 -4.45
C LEU A 44 11.85 -2.67 -3.70
N VAL A 45 11.97 -2.35 -2.42
CA VAL A 45 12.91 -2.96 -1.49
C VAL A 45 12.10 -3.69 -0.42
N ALA A 46 12.03 -5.02 -0.54
CA ALA A 46 11.20 -5.85 0.34
C ALA A 46 11.58 -7.34 0.24
N ASP A 47 11.25 -8.11 1.28
CA ASP A 47 11.18 -9.57 1.18
C ASP A 47 9.90 -10.00 0.42
N GLY A 48 10.03 -10.90 -0.54
CA GLY A 48 8.91 -11.42 -1.34
C GLY A 48 7.80 -12.07 -0.50
N LYS A 49 8.12 -12.65 0.66
CA LYS A 49 7.15 -13.19 1.62
C LYS A 49 6.32 -12.06 2.25
N VAL A 50 6.93 -10.93 2.59
CA VAL A 50 6.23 -9.76 3.13
C VAL A 50 5.32 -9.16 2.07
N VAL A 51 5.82 -8.99 0.84
CA VAL A 51 5.01 -8.54 -0.30
C VAL A 51 3.81 -9.46 -0.51
N GLY A 52 4.05 -10.78 -0.56
CA GLY A 52 3.01 -11.79 -0.73
C GLY A 52 1.93 -11.70 0.34
N LYS A 53 2.30 -11.56 1.63
CA LYS A 53 1.33 -11.37 2.71
C LYS A 53 0.55 -10.06 2.54
N GLY A 54 1.25 -8.96 2.27
CA GLY A 54 0.64 -7.63 2.11
C GLY A 54 -0.40 -7.57 0.99
N ILE A 55 -0.12 -8.13 -0.20
CA ILE A 55 -1.06 -8.11 -1.33
C ILE A 55 -2.32 -8.96 -1.10
N ARG A 56 -2.29 -9.91 -0.16
CA ARG A 56 -3.44 -10.72 0.26
C ARG A 56 -4.23 -10.09 1.39
N HIS A 57 -3.63 -9.17 2.14
CA HIS A 57 -4.26 -8.50 3.27
C HIS A 57 -5.07 -7.28 2.81
N LYS A 58 -6.41 -7.39 2.79
CA LYS A 58 -7.29 -6.28 2.43
C LYS A 58 -7.68 -5.45 3.64
N THR A 59 -7.86 -4.16 3.42
CA THR A 59 -8.38 -3.24 4.44
C THR A 59 -9.84 -3.58 4.80
N LEU A 60 -10.13 -3.72 6.09
CA LEU A 60 -11.51 -3.89 6.59
C LEU A 60 -12.15 -2.51 6.82
N ARG A 61 -13.35 -2.28 6.27
CA ARG A 61 -14.05 -1.00 6.37
C ARG A 61 -15.23 -1.11 7.34
N HIS A 62 -15.07 -0.55 8.53
CA HIS A 62 -16.11 -0.49 9.56
C HIS A 62 -16.91 0.81 9.45
N SER A 63 -17.84 0.89 8.49
CA SER A 63 -18.62 2.12 8.25
C SER A 63 -20.14 1.96 8.39
N GLY A 64 -20.65 0.72 8.49
CA GLY A 64 -22.09 0.43 8.50
C GLY A 64 -22.82 0.75 7.19
N LEU A 65 -22.19 1.46 6.25
CA LEU A 65 -22.79 1.90 5.00
C LEU A 65 -23.23 0.72 4.12
N ALA A 66 -22.42 -0.34 4.08
CA ALA A 66 -22.76 -1.56 3.34
C ALA A 66 -24.03 -2.24 3.89
N LEU A 67 -24.30 -2.13 5.20
CA LEU A 67 -25.53 -2.67 5.81
C LEU A 67 -26.74 -1.78 5.55
N ARG A 68 -26.54 -0.47 5.33
CA ARG A 68 -27.61 0.50 5.10
C ARG A 68 -28.06 0.60 3.64
N LEU A 69 -27.17 0.23 2.70
CA LEU A 69 -27.40 0.34 1.25
C LEU A 69 -27.49 -1.03 0.55
N GLY A 70 -27.37 -2.13 1.28
CA GLY A 70 -27.60 -3.50 0.78
C GLY A 70 -29.03 -3.95 1.01
#